data_AF-A0A8H5A9Z1-F1
#
_entry.id   AF-A0A8H5A9Z1-F1
#
_cell.length_a   1.000
_cell.length_b   1.000
_cell.length_c   1.000
_cell.angle_alpha   90.00
_cell.angle_beta   90.00
_cell.angle_gamma   90.00
#
_symmetry.space_group_name_H-M   'P 1'
#
loop_
_entity.id
_entity.type
_entity.pdbx_description
1 polymer ?
#
loop_
_entity_poly.entity_id
_entity_poly.type
_entity_poly.pdbx_seq_one_letter_code
_entity_poly.pdbx_strand_id
1 'polypeptide(L)'
;MSSFRLLIEDGQFRDGYGRQVVLRGINLAADAKLPSEPDQPSHIPTDFFDGDNVTFHQRPFPKEDARSHFARLRRYGFNTIRYIFTWEALEAAGPGKYDEDFIQHTIDILRIAKEYGFYIFMDPHQDVWSRFTGGSGAPLWTIYACGLNPQSFAATEAAIVQNTYPNPDEFPKMIWSTNYYRLAAGTIFTMFFAGKDFAPKCIIDGVNIQDYLQDHFMRACGQLAQRIHEAGDLEDAVVIGWESMNEPNKGMTGYKDLTVIPKEHPLKKGTCPTMWQTLLTGMGRACEVDTWEMGGLGPYKTGTKLVDPHGEVAWLPADYDDSRYGWKRDPGWKLGECVWAQHGVWDMETDTLLRKDYFAKNPNTGKVIDYPQFTNTYFMDFWRKYVKICRAVHKDCIMLMQFPTLELPPEIKGTEDEDPR
;
A
#
# COMPACT_ATOMS: atom_id res chain seq x y z
N MET A 1 15.95 -30.97 -19.05
CA MET A 1 15.10 -30.40 -17.98
C MET A 1 13.99 -29.61 -18.66
N SER A 2 12.75 -29.68 -18.18
CA SER A 2 11.67 -28.82 -18.68
C SER A 2 12.06 -27.36 -18.43
N SER A 3 12.09 -26.55 -19.49
CA SER A 3 12.23 -25.10 -19.35
C SER A 3 10.93 -24.56 -18.78
N PHE A 4 11.00 -23.89 -17.62
CA PHE A 4 9.87 -23.18 -17.00
C PHE A 4 9.80 -21.72 -17.47
N ARG A 5 10.51 -21.39 -18.54
CA ARG A 5 10.37 -20.09 -19.20
C ARG A 5 8.94 -19.94 -19.71
N LEU A 6 8.29 -18.87 -19.27
CA LEU A 6 6.95 -18.49 -19.70
C LEU A 6 7.06 -17.24 -20.58
N LEU A 7 6.48 -17.30 -21.77
CA LEU A 7 6.42 -16.21 -22.74
C LEU A 7 4.98 -15.77 -22.93
N ILE A 8 4.80 -14.56 -23.44
CA ILE A 8 3.51 -14.07 -23.96
C ILE A 8 3.65 -14.08 -25.48
N GLU A 9 2.66 -14.65 -26.17
CA GLU A 9 2.55 -14.64 -27.63
C GLU A 9 1.07 -14.56 -28.00
N ASP A 10 0.67 -13.51 -28.72
CA ASP A 10 -0.72 -13.26 -29.12
C ASP A 10 -1.71 -13.25 -27.94
N GLY A 11 -1.28 -12.68 -26.81
CA GLY A 11 -2.08 -12.62 -25.57
C GLY A 11 -2.24 -13.97 -24.86
N GLN A 12 -1.43 -14.97 -25.19
CA GLN A 12 -1.43 -16.27 -24.52
C GLN A 12 -0.10 -16.54 -23.83
N PHE A 13 -0.16 -17.14 -22.64
CA PHE A 13 1.04 -17.67 -21.99
C PHE A 13 1.51 -18.95 -22.71
N ARG A 14 2.78 -19.01 -23.08
CA ARG A 14 3.40 -20.17 -23.72
C ARG A 14 4.66 -20.63 -23.00
N ASP A 15 4.87 -21.94 -22.95
CA ASP A 15 6.13 -22.49 -22.46
C ASP A 15 7.18 -22.63 -23.57
N GLY A 16 8.39 -23.07 -23.20
CA GLY A 16 9.49 -23.30 -24.14
C GLY A 16 9.25 -24.40 -25.20
N TYR A 17 8.11 -25.10 -25.17
CA TYR A 17 7.69 -26.06 -26.19
C TYR A 17 6.57 -25.51 -27.09
N GLY A 18 6.19 -24.25 -26.93
CA GLY A 18 5.11 -23.59 -27.67
C GLY A 18 3.70 -23.99 -27.20
N ARG A 19 3.59 -24.74 -26.09
CA ARG A 19 2.29 -25.13 -25.54
C ARG A 19 1.68 -23.94 -24.83
N GLN A 20 0.38 -23.73 -25.01
CA GLN A 20 -0.37 -22.78 -24.21
C GLN A 20 -0.42 -23.25 -22.75
N VAL A 21 -0.08 -22.36 -21.83
CA VAL A 21 -0.07 -22.61 -20.39
C VAL A 21 -1.24 -21.87 -19.76
N VAL A 22 -2.07 -22.58 -18.99
CA VAL A 22 -3.11 -21.96 -18.17
C VAL A 22 -2.61 -21.85 -16.74
N LEU A 23 -2.48 -20.63 -16.24
CA LEU A 23 -2.08 -20.37 -14.86
C LEU A 23 -3.29 -20.57 -13.93
N ARG A 24 -3.20 -21.56 -13.04
CA ARG A 24 -4.18 -21.82 -11.98
C ARG A 24 -3.42 -21.93 -10.66
N GLY A 25 -3.66 -20.97 -9.78
CA GLY A 25 -2.80 -20.76 -8.62
C GLY A 25 -3.52 -20.26 -7.38
N ILE A 26 -2.70 -19.88 -6.41
CA ILE A 26 -3.13 -19.32 -5.13
C ILE A 26 -2.21 -18.16 -4.73
N ASN A 27 -2.74 -17.26 -3.90
CA ASN A 27 -1.96 -16.27 -3.17
C ASN A 27 -1.22 -16.95 -2.02
N LEU A 28 0.08 -16.69 -1.87
CA LEU A 28 0.92 -17.30 -0.84
C LEU A 28 1.77 -16.26 -0.11
N ALA A 29 1.48 -15.92 1.14
CA ALA A 29 0.26 -16.21 1.90
C ALA A 29 -0.13 -14.99 2.72
N ALA A 30 -1.38 -14.94 3.22
CA ALA A 30 -1.85 -13.81 4.02
C ALA A 30 -1.01 -13.60 5.30
N ASP A 31 -0.43 -14.65 5.86
CA ASP A 31 0.44 -14.55 7.04
C ASP A 31 1.74 -13.77 6.76
N ALA A 32 2.14 -13.61 5.49
CA ALA A 32 3.28 -12.77 5.11
C ALA A 32 3.03 -11.27 5.27
N LYS A 33 1.81 -10.88 5.64
CA LYS A 33 1.42 -9.48 5.88
C LYS A 33 1.88 -8.95 7.24
N LEU A 34 2.26 -9.83 8.16
CA LEU A 34 2.62 -9.47 9.54
C LEU A 34 3.99 -10.05 9.92
N PRO A 35 4.75 -9.38 10.80
CA PRO A 35 6.06 -9.85 11.24
C PRO A 35 6.03 -11.27 11.81
N SER A 36 7.11 -12.03 11.63
CA SER A 36 7.30 -13.31 12.31
C SER A 36 7.98 -13.15 13.67
N GLU A 37 8.83 -12.14 13.84
CA GLU A 37 9.47 -11.83 15.11
C GLU A 37 9.52 -10.31 15.35
N PRO A 38 9.03 -9.82 16.51
CA PRO A 38 8.13 -10.56 17.40
C PRO A 38 6.87 -11.03 16.66
N ASP A 39 6.25 -12.12 17.11
CA ASP A 39 4.96 -12.54 16.54
C ASP A 39 3.90 -11.48 16.88
N GLN A 40 3.57 -10.65 15.89
CA GLN A 40 2.71 -9.49 16.04
C GLN A 40 1.40 -9.64 15.25
N PRO A 41 0.47 -10.51 15.69
CA PRO A 41 -0.84 -10.61 15.07
C PRO A 41 -1.66 -9.33 15.28
N SER A 42 -2.72 -9.15 14.50
CA SER A 42 -3.53 -7.92 14.45
C SER A 42 -4.25 -7.55 15.75
N HIS A 43 -4.27 -8.42 16.76
CA HIS A 43 -5.01 -8.22 18.00
C HIS A 43 -4.12 -8.07 19.24
N ILE A 44 -2.80 -8.24 19.11
CA ILE A 44 -1.87 -8.08 20.24
C ILE A 44 -1.36 -6.63 20.27
N PRO A 45 -1.62 -5.86 21.35
CA PRO A 45 -1.22 -4.46 21.45
C PRO A 45 0.25 -4.27 21.86
N THR A 46 0.81 -5.26 22.57
CA THR A 46 2.17 -5.21 23.12
C THR A 46 3.18 -4.89 22.03
N ASP A 47 4.01 -3.88 22.26
CA ASP A 47 5.08 -3.42 21.37
C ASP A 47 4.65 -3.15 19.92
N PHE A 48 3.35 -2.94 19.67
CA PHE A 48 2.82 -2.77 18.32
C PHE A 48 3.53 -1.66 17.54
N PHE A 49 3.86 -0.54 18.21
CA PHE A 49 4.55 0.61 17.64
C PHE A 49 6.09 0.48 17.58
N ASP A 50 6.66 -0.62 18.04
CA ASP A 50 8.06 -0.98 17.82
C ASP A 50 8.24 -1.59 16.40
N GLY A 51 7.85 -0.83 15.38
CA GLY A 51 7.85 -1.27 14.00
C GLY A 51 9.21 -1.30 13.32
N ASP A 52 10.25 -0.75 13.95
CA ASP A 52 11.59 -0.66 13.34
C ASP A 52 12.42 -1.92 13.62
N ASN A 53 12.05 -2.69 14.65
CA ASN A 53 12.80 -3.86 15.14
C ASN A 53 12.09 -5.18 14.84
N VAL A 54 11.25 -5.20 13.79
CA VAL A 54 10.53 -6.40 13.36
C VAL A 54 11.26 -7.09 12.21
N THR A 55 11.07 -8.41 12.09
CA THR A 55 11.57 -9.20 10.95
C THR A 55 10.52 -10.18 10.46
N PHE A 56 10.63 -10.55 9.19
CA PHE A 56 9.72 -11.42 8.47
C PHE A 56 10.40 -12.74 8.04
N HIS A 57 11.56 -13.08 8.62
CA HIS A 57 12.41 -14.22 8.23
C HIS A 57 11.77 -15.63 8.36
N GLN A 58 10.51 -15.74 8.81
CA GLN A 58 9.73 -16.99 8.78
C GLN A 58 8.42 -16.86 8.00
N ARG A 59 8.31 -15.84 7.14
CA ARG A 59 7.14 -15.59 6.29
C ARG A 59 7.45 -15.95 4.83
N PRO A 60 6.52 -16.56 4.09
CA PRO A 60 5.13 -16.88 4.47
C PRO A 60 4.98 -18.04 5.45
N PHE A 61 6.02 -18.83 5.66
CA PHE A 61 6.11 -19.92 6.66
C PHE A 61 7.58 -20.31 6.87
N PRO A 62 7.93 -21.02 7.97
CA PRO A 62 9.27 -21.53 8.17
C PRO A 62 9.75 -22.43 7.02
N LYS A 63 11.07 -22.39 6.74
CA LYS A 63 11.67 -23.10 5.60
C LYS A 63 11.45 -24.60 5.63
N GLU A 64 11.43 -25.18 6.83
CA GLU A 64 11.17 -26.59 7.09
C GLU A 64 9.77 -27.04 6.63
N ASP A 65 8.78 -26.16 6.67
CA ASP A 65 7.40 -26.46 6.28
C ASP A 65 7.17 -26.32 4.77
N ALA A 66 8.07 -25.64 4.06
CA ALA A 66 7.93 -25.29 2.64
C ALA A 66 7.64 -26.51 1.75
N ARG A 67 8.40 -27.61 1.93
CA ARG A 67 8.21 -28.84 1.15
C ARG A 67 6.81 -29.44 1.33
N SER A 68 6.29 -29.41 2.57
CA SER A 68 4.94 -29.91 2.88
C SER A 68 3.87 -29.06 2.21
N HIS A 69 3.98 -27.74 2.29
CA HIS A 69 3.05 -26.81 1.65
C HIS A 69 3.06 -26.95 0.12
N PHE A 70 4.24 -26.90 -0.51
CA PHE A 70 4.37 -27.00 -1.96
C PHE A 70 3.94 -28.35 -2.51
N ALA A 71 4.25 -29.46 -1.82
CA ALA A 71 3.75 -30.79 -2.20
C ALA A 71 2.22 -30.84 -2.20
N ARG A 72 1.59 -30.23 -1.20
CA ARG A 72 0.13 -30.16 -1.07
C ARG A 72 -0.50 -29.33 -2.20
N LEU A 73 0.04 -28.15 -2.48
CA LEU A 73 -0.44 -27.28 -3.54
C LEU A 73 -0.32 -27.96 -4.92
N ARG A 74 0.80 -28.65 -5.20
CA ARG A 74 0.95 -29.45 -6.42
C ARG A 74 -0.05 -30.59 -6.51
N ARG A 75 -0.29 -31.29 -5.39
CA ARG A 75 -1.28 -32.38 -5.34
C ARG A 75 -2.70 -31.89 -5.62
N TYR A 76 -3.02 -30.64 -5.29
CA TYR A 76 -4.29 -30.01 -5.64
C TYR A 76 -4.36 -29.50 -7.09
N GLY A 77 -3.28 -29.64 -7.86
CA GLY A 77 -3.23 -29.28 -9.28
C GLY A 77 -2.89 -27.82 -9.55
N PHE A 78 -2.49 -27.05 -8.53
CA PHE A 78 -2.01 -25.68 -8.75
C PHE A 78 -0.65 -25.68 -9.43
N ASN A 79 -0.46 -24.75 -10.36
CA ASN A 79 0.81 -24.55 -11.06
C ASN A 79 1.38 -23.14 -10.91
N THR A 80 0.64 -22.21 -10.30
CA THR A 80 1.05 -20.81 -10.17
C THR A 80 0.93 -20.35 -8.73
N ILE A 81 1.85 -19.48 -8.29
CA ILE A 81 1.79 -18.82 -6.98
C ILE A 81 1.95 -17.31 -7.19
N ARG A 82 1.05 -16.54 -6.59
CA ARG A 82 1.24 -15.11 -6.35
C ARG A 82 1.95 -14.97 -5.02
N TYR A 83 3.25 -14.69 -5.04
CA TYR A 83 4.10 -14.68 -3.85
C TYR A 83 4.04 -13.30 -3.20
N ILE A 84 3.39 -13.26 -2.04
CA ILE A 84 3.12 -12.05 -1.27
C ILE A 84 4.36 -11.69 -0.45
N PHE A 85 4.82 -10.44 -0.57
CA PHE A 85 5.74 -9.82 0.38
C PHE A 85 5.28 -8.38 0.64
N THR A 86 5.64 -7.81 1.78
CA THR A 86 5.31 -6.41 2.10
C THR A 86 6.55 -5.53 1.96
N TRP A 87 6.35 -4.23 1.76
CA TRP A 87 7.45 -3.27 1.81
C TRP A 87 8.08 -3.23 3.21
N GLU A 88 7.28 -3.40 4.27
CA GLU A 88 7.75 -3.53 5.65
C GLU A 88 8.71 -4.70 5.82
N ALA A 89 8.43 -5.86 5.21
CA ALA A 89 9.33 -7.01 5.24
C ALA A 89 10.71 -6.74 4.63
N LEU A 90 10.80 -5.77 3.72
CA LEU A 90 12.06 -5.41 3.07
C LEU A 90 12.79 -4.26 3.75
N GLU A 91 12.09 -3.30 4.35
CA GLU A 91 12.67 -2.00 4.76
C GLU A 91 12.07 -1.48 6.08
N ALA A 92 11.80 -2.36 7.06
CA ALA A 92 11.23 -2.00 8.36
C ALA A 92 12.08 -1.01 9.17
N ALA A 93 13.40 -1.23 9.23
CA ALA A 93 14.34 -0.49 10.09
C ALA A 93 14.56 0.98 9.68
N GLY A 94 14.02 1.40 8.53
CA GLY A 94 14.11 2.76 8.03
C GLY A 94 14.54 2.84 6.56
N PRO A 95 14.48 4.05 5.97
CA PRO A 95 14.82 4.26 4.57
C PRO A 95 16.26 3.83 4.25
N GLY A 96 16.40 2.99 3.22
CA GLY A 96 17.64 2.41 2.71
C GLY A 96 18.19 1.24 3.52
N LYS A 97 17.50 0.78 4.57
CA LYS A 97 17.97 -0.31 5.44
C LYS A 97 17.21 -1.60 5.15
N TYR A 98 17.77 -2.44 4.29
CA TYR A 98 17.10 -3.65 3.82
C TYR A 98 17.30 -4.86 4.76
N ASP A 99 16.24 -5.64 4.99
CA ASP A 99 16.29 -6.91 5.74
C ASP A 99 16.81 -8.03 4.83
N GLU A 100 18.13 -8.24 4.83
CA GLU A 100 18.79 -9.28 4.05
C GLU A 100 18.46 -10.70 4.54
N ASP A 101 18.07 -10.87 5.81
CA ASP A 101 17.68 -12.18 6.35
C ASP A 101 16.32 -12.61 5.79
N PHE A 102 15.35 -11.70 5.71
CA PHE A 102 14.08 -11.93 5.02
C PHE A 102 14.27 -12.20 3.52
N ILE A 103 15.13 -11.43 2.85
CA ILE A 103 15.41 -11.63 1.41
C ILE A 103 16.02 -13.02 1.18
N GLN A 104 16.99 -13.42 2.01
CA GLN A 104 17.61 -14.74 1.92
C GLN A 104 16.60 -15.87 2.21
N HIS A 105 15.70 -15.66 3.18
CA HIS A 105 14.60 -16.60 3.43
C HIS A 105 13.71 -16.75 2.19
N THR A 106 13.31 -15.65 1.55
CA THR A 106 12.49 -15.67 0.34
C THR A 106 13.17 -16.46 -0.79
N ILE A 107 14.46 -16.24 -1.04
CA ILE A 107 15.25 -16.99 -2.02
C ILE A 107 15.21 -18.50 -1.74
N ASP A 108 15.37 -18.89 -0.47
CA ASP A 108 15.32 -20.30 -0.07
C ASP A 108 13.94 -20.92 -0.29
N ILE A 109 12.87 -20.21 0.04
CA ILE A 109 11.50 -20.66 -0.23
C ILE A 109 11.26 -20.82 -1.73
N LEU A 110 11.71 -19.85 -2.55
CA LEU A 110 11.59 -19.91 -4.01
C LEU A 110 12.36 -21.09 -4.61
N ARG A 111 13.56 -21.41 -4.10
CA ARG A 111 14.33 -22.60 -4.52
C ARG A 111 13.58 -23.89 -4.21
N ILE A 112 12.93 -23.99 -3.05
CA ILE A 112 12.12 -25.16 -2.75
C ILE A 112 10.91 -25.21 -3.69
N ALA A 113 10.22 -24.09 -3.94
CA ALA A 113 9.09 -24.02 -4.84
C ALA A 113 9.44 -24.44 -6.28
N LYS A 114 10.66 -24.12 -6.74
CA LYS A 114 11.21 -24.52 -8.05
C LYS A 114 11.22 -26.05 -8.23
N GLU A 115 11.54 -26.81 -7.18
CA GLU A 115 11.54 -28.28 -7.22
C GLU A 115 10.14 -28.87 -7.51
N TYR A 116 9.09 -28.11 -7.25
CA TYR A 116 7.70 -28.48 -7.48
C TYR A 116 7.13 -27.95 -8.81
N GLY A 117 7.92 -27.18 -9.58
CA GLY A 117 7.55 -26.69 -10.90
C GLY A 117 6.40 -25.69 -10.89
N PHE A 118 6.45 -24.72 -9.97
CA PHE A 118 5.54 -23.58 -9.95
C PHE A 118 6.03 -22.44 -10.85
N TYR A 119 5.08 -21.71 -11.42
CA TYR A 119 5.29 -20.36 -11.94
C TYR A 119 4.98 -19.36 -10.83
N ILE A 120 5.91 -18.48 -10.51
CA ILE A 120 5.78 -17.53 -9.41
C ILE A 120 5.94 -16.11 -9.94
N PHE A 121 5.01 -15.24 -9.58
CA PHE A 121 5.21 -13.81 -9.73
C PHE A 121 5.19 -13.14 -8.35
N MET A 122 6.05 -12.15 -8.21
CA MET A 122 6.30 -11.45 -6.96
C MET A 122 5.32 -10.29 -6.81
N ASP A 123 4.62 -10.24 -5.68
CA ASP A 123 3.56 -9.27 -5.38
C ASP A 123 3.96 -8.39 -4.18
N PRO A 124 4.31 -7.10 -4.42
CA PRO A 124 4.46 -6.11 -3.37
C PRO A 124 3.07 -5.76 -2.80
N HIS A 125 2.73 -6.46 -1.73
CA HIS A 125 1.40 -6.47 -1.17
C HIS A 125 1.21 -5.35 -0.15
N GLN A 126 0.02 -4.76 -0.19
CA GLN A 126 -0.47 -3.83 0.81
C GLN A 126 -1.98 -3.95 0.90
N ASP A 127 -2.52 -3.73 2.08
CA ASP A 127 -3.92 -3.37 2.29
C ASP A 127 -3.93 -2.09 3.10
N VAL A 128 -4.69 -1.08 2.66
CA VAL A 128 -4.82 0.18 3.39
C VAL A 128 -3.47 0.76 3.81
N TRP A 129 -2.48 0.73 2.93
CA TRP A 129 -1.12 1.21 3.14
C TRP A 129 -0.26 0.40 4.11
N SER A 130 -0.65 0.24 5.38
CA SER A 130 0.20 -0.28 6.45
C SER A 130 -0.61 -0.95 7.56
N ARG A 131 0.02 -1.81 8.37
CA ARG A 131 -0.62 -2.38 9.57
C ARG A 131 -0.99 -1.31 10.59
N PHE A 132 -0.24 -0.21 10.61
CA PHE A 132 -0.49 0.96 11.45
C PHE A 132 -1.66 1.84 10.97
N THR A 133 -2.17 1.58 9.77
CA THR A 133 -3.38 2.21 9.22
C THR A 133 -4.53 1.20 9.08
N GLY A 134 -4.39 0.02 9.69
CA GLY A 134 -5.43 -1.00 9.83
C GLY A 134 -5.44 -2.05 8.72
N GLY A 135 -4.36 -2.17 7.94
CA GLY A 135 -4.17 -3.24 6.96
C GLY A 135 -2.76 -3.85 7.01
N SER A 136 -1.97 -3.72 5.95
CA SER A 136 -0.59 -4.24 5.84
C SER A 136 0.17 -3.54 4.71
N GLY A 137 1.50 -3.69 4.63
CA GLY A 137 2.26 -3.27 3.45
C GLY A 137 3.48 -2.42 3.77
N ALA A 138 3.30 -1.11 3.91
CA ALA A 138 4.36 -0.13 4.10
C ALA A 138 4.88 -0.08 5.54
N PRO A 139 6.20 0.11 5.73
CA PRO A 139 6.81 0.22 7.06
C PRO A 139 6.39 1.48 7.80
N LEU A 140 6.52 1.44 9.13
CA LEU A 140 6.14 2.51 10.06
C LEU A 140 6.69 3.88 9.67
N TRP A 141 7.96 3.93 9.24
CA TRP A 141 8.64 5.17 8.89
C TRP A 141 7.95 5.95 7.78
N THR A 142 7.17 5.30 6.91
CA THR A 142 6.43 5.99 5.84
C THR A 142 5.32 6.89 6.37
N ILE A 143 4.73 6.52 7.51
CA ILE A 143 3.69 7.31 8.19
C ILE A 143 4.33 8.54 8.84
N TYR A 144 5.48 8.34 9.49
CA TYR A 144 6.28 9.44 10.04
C TYR A 144 6.76 10.37 8.92
N ALA A 145 7.22 9.85 7.79
CA ALA A 145 7.61 10.65 6.62
C ALA A 145 6.45 11.54 6.15
N CYS A 146 5.22 11.04 6.12
CA CYS A 146 4.01 11.82 5.81
C CYS A 146 3.59 12.82 6.90
N GLY A 147 4.33 12.92 8.02
CA GLY A 147 4.07 13.87 9.10
C GLY A 147 2.97 13.42 10.07
N LEU A 148 2.55 12.15 10.01
CA LEU A 148 1.46 11.61 10.83
C LEU A 148 2.00 10.90 12.07
N ASN A 149 1.24 10.97 13.16
CA ASN A 149 1.51 10.29 14.43
C ASN A 149 0.58 9.07 14.60
N PRO A 150 1.05 7.84 14.33
CA PRO A 150 0.20 6.65 14.38
C PRO A 150 -0.32 6.32 15.79
N GLN A 151 0.32 6.83 16.85
CA GLN A 151 -0.13 6.60 18.22
C GLN A 151 -1.43 7.35 18.55
N SER A 152 -1.71 8.46 17.87
CA SER A 152 -2.93 9.26 18.07
C SER A 152 -4.08 8.83 17.14
N PHE A 153 -3.90 7.82 16.29
CA PHE A 153 -4.91 7.40 15.32
C PHE A 153 -6.19 6.85 15.96
N ALA A 154 -6.07 6.13 17.08
CA ALA A 154 -7.24 5.60 17.78
C ALA A 154 -8.15 6.72 18.33
N ALA A 155 -7.55 7.76 18.93
CA ALA A 155 -8.29 8.90 19.48
C ALA A 155 -8.92 9.77 18.38
N THR A 156 -8.18 10.02 17.31
CA THR A 156 -8.62 10.88 16.19
C THR A 156 -9.51 10.16 15.17
N GLU A 157 -9.62 8.84 15.31
CA GLU A 157 -10.06 7.90 14.29
C GLU A 157 -9.43 8.14 12.89
N ALA A 158 -8.17 8.62 12.84
CA ALA A 158 -7.42 8.76 11.59
C ALA A 158 -7.17 7.40 10.91
N ALA A 159 -7.18 6.32 11.69
CA ALA A 159 -7.35 4.94 11.26
C ALA A 159 -8.00 4.12 12.39
N ILE A 160 -8.79 3.11 12.03
CA ILE A 160 -9.32 2.10 12.95
C ILE A 160 -8.41 0.85 12.84
N VAL A 161 -7.66 0.57 13.90
CA VAL A 161 -6.68 -0.51 13.95
C VAL A 161 -7.01 -1.45 15.11
N GLN A 162 -7.01 -2.76 14.85
CA GLN A 162 -7.40 -3.74 15.86
C GLN A 162 -6.42 -3.77 17.06
N ASN A 163 -5.11 -3.64 16.81
CA ASN A 163 -4.08 -3.60 17.86
C ASN A 163 -4.26 -2.45 18.86
N THR A 164 -4.94 -1.38 18.46
CA THR A 164 -5.21 -0.20 19.32
C THR A 164 -6.69 -0.05 19.66
N TYR A 165 -7.52 -1.03 19.30
CA TYR A 165 -8.95 -0.97 19.55
C TYR A 165 -9.21 -1.26 21.04
N PRO A 166 -10.14 -0.55 21.72
CA PRO A 166 -10.31 -0.70 23.17
C PRO A 166 -10.57 -2.13 23.66
N ASN A 167 -11.32 -2.91 22.86
CA ASN A 167 -11.48 -4.35 23.07
C ASN A 167 -11.23 -5.10 21.74
N PRO A 168 -10.03 -5.65 21.51
CA PRO A 168 -9.68 -6.31 20.24
C PRO A 168 -10.60 -7.46 19.83
N ASP A 169 -11.25 -8.13 20.79
CA ASP A 169 -12.20 -9.22 20.54
C ASP A 169 -13.54 -8.72 19.95
N GLU A 170 -13.87 -7.45 20.19
CA GLU A 170 -15.05 -6.78 19.66
C GLU A 170 -14.76 -6.00 18.36
N PHE A 171 -13.55 -6.14 17.81
CA PHE A 171 -13.17 -5.45 16.58
C PHE A 171 -14.14 -5.81 15.44
N PRO A 172 -14.83 -4.84 14.82
CA PRO A 172 -15.90 -5.16 13.90
C PRO A 172 -15.38 -5.86 12.63
N LYS A 173 -15.93 -7.03 12.32
CA LYS A 173 -15.58 -7.79 11.10
C LYS A 173 -15.72 -6.93 9.86
N MET A 174 -14.72 -6.97 8.97
CA MET A 174 -14.68 -6.25 7.69
C MET A 174 -14.68 -4.71 7.79
N ILE A 175 -14.43 -4.11 8.96
CA ILE A 175 -14.35 -2.65 9.08
C ILE A 175 -13.05 -2.07 8.49
N TRP A 176 -12.00 -2.88 8.38
CA TRP A 176 -10.65 -2.46 7.99
C TRP A 176 -10.63 -1.68 6.66
N SER A 177 -11.44 -2.07 5.67
CA SER A 177 -11.48 -1.44 4.36
C SER A 177 -12.05 -0.03 4.39
N THR A 178 -12.74 0.37 5.46
CA THR A 178 -13.22 1.75 5.64
C THR A 178 -12.07 2.72 5.90
N ASN A 179 -10.89 2.22 6.32
CA ASN A 179 -9.71 3.06 6.55
C ASN A 179 -9.18 3.72 5.27
N TYR A 180 -9.47 3.19 4.07
CA TYR A 180 -9.14 3.86 2.80
C TYR A 180 -9.74 5.27 2.70
N TYR A 181 -10.79 5.56 3.48
CA TYR A 181 -11.52 6.83 3.50
C TYR A 181 -11.32 7.61 4.79
N ARG A 182 -10.25 7.32 5.53
CA ARG A 182 -9.84 8.05 6.73
C ARG A 182 -8.59 8.86 6.48
N LEU A 183 -8.28 9.76 7.42
CA LEU A 183 -7.20 10.73 7.29
C LEU A 183 -5.88 10.09 6.87
N ALA A 184 -5.47 9.01 7.54
CA ALA A 184 -4.14 8.44 7.35
C ALA A 184 -3.96 7.89 5.92
N ALA A 185 -4.74 6.87 5.53
CA ALA A 185 -4.64 6.29 4.20
C ALA A 185 -4.98 7.32 3.10
N GLY A 186 -6.04 8.12 3.29
CA GLY A 186 -6.43 9.16 2.35
C GLY A 186 -5.31 10.16 2.08
N THR A 187 -4.58 10.57 3.12
CA THR A 187 -3.42 11.46 2.99
C THR A 187 -2.25 10.76 2.32
N ILE A 188 -1.85 9.59 2.81
CA ILE A 188 -0.62 8.92 2.38
C ILE A 188 -0.71 8.48 0.92
N PHE A 189 -1.84 7.91 0.47
CA PHE A 189 -2.02 7.56 -0.93
C PHE A 189 -2.03 8.79 -1.86
N THR A 190 -2.58 9.92 -1.38
CA THR A 190 -2.52 11.18 -2.13
C THR A 190 -1.09 11.67 -2.28
N MET A 191 -0.29 11.61 -1.20
CA MET A 191 1.13 11.95 -1.26
C MET A 191 1.91 10.99 -2.17
N PHE A 192 1.64 9.70 -2.09
CA PHE A 192 2.35 8.67 -2.86
C PHE A 192 2.11 8.75 -4.36
N PHE A 193 0.89 9.04 -4.81
CA PHE A 193 0.57 9.08 -6.25
C PHE A 193 0.58 10.51 -6.83
N ALA A 194 0.21 11.51 -6.05
CA ALA A 194 -0.06 12.87 -6.54
C ALA A 194 0.49 13.97 -5.61
N GLY A 195 1.49 13.67 -4.77
CA GLY A 195 2.08 14.60 -3.81
C GLY A 195 2.70 15.84 -4.47
N LYS A 196 3.24 15.74 -5.69
CA LYS A 196 3.76 16.92 -6.40
C LYS A 196 2.69 17.94 -6.74
N ASP A 197 1.49 17.47 -7.04
CA ASP A 197 0.36 18.31 -7.45
C ASP A 197 -0.41 18.84 -6.25
N PHE A 198 -0.66 18.00 -5.23
CA PHE A 198 -1.54 18.35 -4.12
C PHE A 198 -0.81 18.61 -2.79
N ALA A 199 0.45 18.19 -2.66
CA ALA A 199 1.26 18.42 -1.47
C ALA A 199 2.65 19.00 -1.83
N PRO A 200 2.77 20.05 -2.67
CA PRO A 200 4.05 20.55 -3.16
C PRO A 200 5.00 21.05 -2.05
N LYS A 201 4.48 21.46 -0.88
CA LYS A 201 5.32 21.86 0.26
C LYS A 201 5.96 20.67 0.99
N CYS A 202 5.46 19.46 0.76
CA CYS A 202 5.94 18.26 1.43
C CYS A 202 7.22 17.77 0.77
N ILE A 203 8.36 18.30 1.23
CA ILE A 203 9.68 17.98 0.71
C ILE A 203 10.52 17.36 1.84
N ILE A 204 11.17 16.24 1.53
CA ILE A 204 12.11 15.52 2.38
C ILE A 204 13.39 15.31 1.59
N ASP A 205 14.54 15.63 2.19
CA ASP A 205 15.87 15.47 1.57
C ASP A 205 15.97 16.11 0.18
N GLY A 206 15.28 17.24 0.01
CA GLY A 206 15.29 18.02 -1.23
C GLY A 206 14.39 17.47 -2.35
N VAL A 207 13.64 16.39 -2.11
CA VAL A 207 12.66 15.83 -3.07
C VAL A 207 11.24 15.87 -2.52
N ASN A 208 10.24 15.96 -3.39
CA ASN A 208 8.85 15.90 -2.96
C ASN A 208 8.53 14.51 -2.36
N ILE A 209 7.66 14.46 -1.36
CA ILE A 209 7.22 13.25 -0.65
C ILE A 209 6.75 12.14 -1.60
N GLN A 210 6.17 12.50 -2.75
CA GLN A 210 5.79 11.55 -3.80
C GLN A 210 7.00 10.77 -4.31
N ASP A 211 8.03 11.48 -4.77
CA ASP A 211 9.23 10.84 -5.32
C ASP A 211 10.03 10.16 -4.20
N TYR A 212 10.06 10.73 -2.98
CA TYR A 212 10.67 10.08 -1.82
C TYR A 212 10.08 8.69 -1.54
N LEU A 213 8.74 8.60 -1.36
CA LEU A 213 8.09 7.33 -1.05
C LEU A 213 8.14 6.35 -2.23
N GLN A 214 7.88 6.82 -3.45
CA GLN A 214 7.94 5.97 -4.65
C GLN A 214 9.35 5.39 -4.83
N ASP A 215 10.39 6.22 -4.76
CA ASP A 215 11.74 5.76 -5.01
C ASP A 215 12.20 4.75 -3.94
N HIS A 216 11.86 4.95 -2.66
CA HIS A 216 12.19 3.99 -1.62
C HIS A 216 11.44 2.66 -1.80
N PHE A 217 10.12 2.70 -2.04
CA PHE A 217 9.33 1.50 -2.34
C PHE A 217 9.91 0.72 -3.52
N MET A 218 10.21 1.41 -4.63
CA MET A 218 10.74 0.80 -5.83
C MET A 218 12.16 0.24 -5.61
N ARG A 219 13.03 0.96 -4.89
CA ARG A 219 14.38 0.46 -4.55
C ARG A 219 14.33 -0.76 -3.64
N ALA A 220 13.42 -0.81 -2.66
CA ALA A 220 13.23 -2.00 -1.82
C ALA A 220 12.82 -3.22 -2.66
N CYS A 221 11.83 -3.08 -3.55
CA CYS A 221 11.45 -4.15 -4.47
C CYS A 221 12.61 -4.52 -5.42
N GLY A 222 13.33 -3.51 -5.93
CA GLY A 222 14.51 -3.69 -6.78
C GLY A 222 15.65 -4.41 -6.08
N GLN A 223 15.84 -4.21 -4.77
CA GLN A 223 16.81 -4.93 -3.96
C GLN A 223 16.48 -6.42 -3.90
N LEU A 224 15.21 -6.78 -3.65
CA LEU A 224 14.76 -8.18 -3.70
C LEU A 224 14.99 -8.78 -5.09
N ALA A 225 14.65 -8.05 -6.15
CA ALA A 225 14.89 -8.49 -7.53
C ALA A 225 16.39 -8.73 -7.79
N GLN A 226 17.26 -7.80 -7.38
CA GLN A 226 18.71 -7.91 -7.50
C GLN A 226 19.26 -9.15 -6.79
N ARG A 227 18.76 -9.46 -5.60
CA ARG A 227 19.18 -10.65 -4.83
C ARG A 227 18.69 -11.95 -5.46
N ILE A 228 17.47 -11.96 -6.01
CA ILE A 228 16.95 -13.09 -6.80
C ILE A 228 17.80 -13.32 -8.06
N HIS A 229 18.23 -12.26 -8.73
CA HIS A 229 19.13 -12.33 -9.88
C HIS A 229 20.51 -12.89 -9.52
N GLU A 230 21.12 -12.37 -8.45
CA GLU A 230 22.42 -12.81 -7.93
C GLU A 230 22.42 -14.27 -7.50
N ALA A 231 21.27 -14.81 -7.07
CA ALA A 231 21.10 -16.23 -6.79
C ALA A 231 21.33 -17.12 -8.02
N GLY A 232 21.14 -16.58 -9.23
CA GLY A 232 21.55 -17.18 -10.51
C GLY A 232 20.70 -18.34 -11.01
N ASP A 233 19.70 -18.78 -10.25
CA ASP A 233 18.96 -20.01 -10.54
C ASP A 233 17.43 -19.89 -10.46
N LEU A 234 16.88 -18.68 -10.26
CA LEU A 234 15.45 -18.46 -10.00
C LEU A 234 14.69 -17.79 -11.15
N GLU A 235 15.30 -16.79 -11.79
CA GLU A 235 14.70 -16.05 -12.91
C GLU A 235 14.42 -16.98 -14.10
N ASP A 236 13.25 -16.85 -14.70
CA ASP A 236 12.75 -17.67 -15.83
C ASP A 236 12.75 -19.18 -15.56
N ALA A 237 12.92 -19.58 -14.30
CA ALA A 237 12.91 -20.97 -13.83
C ALA A 237 11.78 -21.23 -12.85
N VAL A 238 11.57 -20.32 -11.89
CA VAL A 238 10.42 -20.36 -10.97
C VAL A 238 9.82 -18.97 -10.84
N VAL A 239 10.63 -17.92 -10.82
CA VAL A 239 10.17 -16.53 -10.85
C VAL A 239 9.99 -16.10 -12.30
N ILE A 240 8.73 -15.89 -12.72
CA ILE A 240 8.36 -15.49 -14.09
C ILE A 240 8.14 -13.99 -14.24
N GLY A 241 7.95 -13.26 -13.13
CA GLY A 241 7.46 -11.89 -13.23
C GLY A 241 7.23 -11.18 -11.91
N TRP A 242 6.78 -9.95 -12.04
CA TRP A 242 6.54 -9.00 -10.96
C TRP A 242 5.20 -8.31 -11.17
N GLU A 243 4.48 -8.09 -10.08
CA GLU A 243 3.29 -7.24 -10.04
C GLU A 243 3.65 -5.84 -9.52
N SER A 244 2.88 -4.82 -9.92
CA SER A 244 3.16 -3.41 -9.59
C SER A 244 3.06 -3.08 -8.10
N MET A 245 1.88 -3.32 -7.54
CA MET A 245 1.49 -3.01 -6.17
C MET A 245 0.09 -3.61 -5.99
N ASN A 246 -0.16 -4.27 -4.87
CA ASN A 246 -1.50 -4.77 -4.59
C ASN A 246 -2.52 -3.63 -4.50
N GLU A 247 -3.62 -3.73 -5.25
CA GLU A 247 -4.82 -2.89 -5.15
C GLU A 247 -4.55 -1.39 -4.87
N PRO A 248 -3.83 -0.67 -5.74
CA PRO A 248 -3.42 0.70 -5.48
C PRO A 248 -4.64 1.61 -5.31
N ASN A 249 -4.61 2.47 -4.28
CA ASN A 249 -5.68 3.42 -3.98
C ASN A 249 -5.23 4.86 -4.32
N LYS A 250 -6.17 5.69 -4.80
CA LYS A 250 -5.90 7.08 -5.22
C LYS A 250 -5.87 8.09 -4.06
N GLY A 251 -6.20 7.68 -2.85
CA GLY A 251 -6.41 8.57 -1.71
C GLY A 251 -7.53 9.56 -1.99
N MET A 252 -7.27 10.84 -1.74
CA MET A 252 -8.18 11.95 -2.03
C MET A 252 -8.10 12.42 -3.49
N THR A 253 -7.16 11.92 -4.29
CA THR A 253 -6.99 12.36 -5.69
C THR A 253 -8.27 12.12 -6.49
N GLY A 254 -8.86 13.20 -7.03
CA GLY A 254 -10.15 13.17 -7.73
C GLY A 254 -11.38 13.39 -6.86
N TYR A 255 -11.24 13.67 -5.56
CA TYR A 255 -12.38 14.04 -4.71
C TYR A 255 -13.01 15.35 -5.17
N LYS A 256 -14.30 15.30 -5.46
CA LYS A 256 -15.09 16.44 -5.96
C LYS A 256 -15.55 17.38 -4.85
N ASP A 257 -15.82 16.82 -3.67
CA ASP A 257 -16.30 17.57 -2.51
C ASP A 257 -15.91 16.83 -1.23
N LEU A 258 -15.07 17.45 -0.40
CA LEU A 258 -14.58 16.88 0.86
C LEU A 258 -15.68 16.77 1.94
N THR A 259 -16.82 17.45 1.75
CA THR A 259 -17.92 17.49 2.75
C THR A 259 -18.94 16.36 2.58
N VAL A 260 -18.76 15.49 1.59
CA VAL A 260 -19.68 14.39 1.33
C VAL A 260 -18.94 13.06 1.34
N ILE A 261 -19.63 12.01 1.77
CA ILE A 261 -19.18 10.64 1.54
C ILE A 261 -19.61 10.28 0.12
N PRO A 262 -18.68 10.01 -0.81
CA PRO A 262 -19.05 9.68 -2.18
C PRO A 262 -19.96 8.44 -2.23
N LYS A 263 -20.91 8.45 -3.17
CA LYS A 263 -21.94 7.40 -3.26
C LYS A 263 -21.34 6.09 -3.76
N GLU A 264 -20.33 6.21 -4.62
CA GLU A 264 -19.54 5.16 -5.22
C GLU A 264 -18.61 4.42 -4.24
N HIS A 265 -18.44 4.90 -3.00
CA HIS A 265 -17.67 4.17 -1.99
C HIS A 265 -18.35 2.82 -1.70
N PRO A 266 -17.71 1.69 -2.07
CA PRO A 266 -18.35 0.38 -2.03
C PRO A 266 -18.56 -0.15 -0.60
N LEU A 267 -17.80 0.36 0.37
CA LEU A 267 -17.73 -0.18 1.73
C LEU A 267 -17.90 0.94 2.76
N LYS A 268 -18.96 0.83 3.58
CA LYS A 268 -19.28 1.73 4.69
C LYS A 268 -19.71 0.88 5.88
N LYS A 269 -19.00 1.00 7.00
CA LYS A 269 -19.28 0.23 8.22
C LYS A 269 -18.71 0.94 9.45
N GLY A 270 -19.40 0.87 10.58
CA GLY A 270 -19.03 1.62 11.78
C GLY A 270 -19.10 3.13 11.51
N THR A 271 -18.24 3.93 12.14
CA THR A 271 -18.10 5.35 11.81
C THR A 271 -17.58 5.51 10.38
N CYS A 272 -18.18 6.40 9.61
CA CYS A 272 -17.78 6.73 8.24
C CYS A 272 -17.73 8.26 8.10
N PRO A 273 -16.57 8.89 8.37
CA PRO A 273 -16.43 10.33 8.24
C PRO A 273 -16.37 10.77 6.78
N THR A 274 -16.77 12.01 6.52
CA THR A 274 -16.37 12.74 5.30
C THR A 274 -14.89 13.09 5.40
N MET A 275 -14.17 13.28 4.29
CA MET A 275 -12.76 13.69 4.38
C MET A 275 -12.60 15.01 5.14
N TRP A 276 -13.55 15.94 5.03
CA TRP A 276 -13.58 17.15 5.84
C TRP A 276 -13.61 16.86 7.35
N GLN A 277 -14.48 15.96 7.79
CA GLN A 277 -14.52 15.53 9.20
C GLN A 277 -13.19 14.88 9.62
N THR A 278 -12.54 14.11 8.75
CA THR A 278 -11.22 13.54 9.08
C THR A 278 -10.13 14.59 9.26
N LEU A 279 -10.22 15.74 8.55
CA LEU A 279 -9.28 16.86 8.74
C LEU A 279 -9.48 17.52 10.10
N LEU A 280 -10.74 17.68 10.51
CA LEU A 280 -11.12 18.23 11.81
C LEU A 280 -10.69 17.29 12.96
N THR A 281 -11.12 16.03 12.94
CA THR A 281 -10.75 15.06 14.00
C THR A 281 -9.24 14.81 14.02
N GLY A 282 -8.58 14.85 12.86
CA GLY A 282 -7.12 14.79 12.75
C GLY A 282 -6.37 15.90 13.46
N MET A 283 -7.03 17.02 13.75
CA MET A 283 -6.47 18.12 14.51
C MET A 283 -7.19 18.34 15.86
N GLY A 284 -7.78 17.29 16.43
CA GLY A 284 -8.31 17.31 17.78
C GLY A 284 -9.75 17.83 17.93
N ARG A 285 -10.46 18.13 16.83
CA ARG A 285 -11.85 18.62 16.91
C ARG A 285 -12.83 17.47 17.01
N ALA A 286 -13.83 17.61 17.87
CA ALA A 286 -14.92 16.67 17.94
C ALA A 286 -15.88 16.82 16.74
N CYS A 287 -16.35 15.71 16.19
CA CYS A 287 -17.28 15.69 15.05
C CYS A 287 -18.38 14.64 15.25
N GLU A 288 -19.63 14.97 14.91
CA GLU A 288 -20.68 13.95 14.74
C GLU A 288 -20.47 13.24 13.40
N VAL A 289 -20.14 11.96 13.46
CA VAL A 289 -19.83 11.13 12.30
C VAL A 289 -20.95 10.12 12.06
N ASP A 290 -21.36 9.96 10.82
CA ASP A 290 -22.37 8.98 10.44
C ASP A 290 -21.89 7.56 10.73
N THR A 291 -22.78 6.73 11.29
CA THR A 291 -22.54 5.30 11.48
C THR A 291 -23.30 4.49 10.45
N TRP A 292 -22.68 3.41 9.97
CA TRP A 292 -23.19 2.57 8.89
C TRP A 292 -23.06 1.09 9.21
N GLU A 293 -23.97 0.28 8.65
CA GLU A 293 -23.87 -1.18 8.63
C GLU A 293 -24.07 -1.71 7.21
N MET A 294 -23.63 -2.95 6.99
CA MET A 294 -23.75 -3.65 5.71
C MET A 294 -24.92 -4.63 5.75
N GLY A 295 -25.95 -4.38 4.93
CA GLY A 295 -27.10 -5.27 4.73
C GLY A 295 -27.05 -5.99 3.39
N GLY A 296 -28.05 -6.83 3.11
CA GLY A 296 -28.12 -7.60 1.85
C GLY A 296 -28.26 -6.76 0.57
N LEU A 297 -28.72 -5.50 0.69
CA LEU A 297 -28.84 -4.54 -0.41
C LEU A 297 -27.67 -3.53 -0.46
N GLY A 298 -26.64 -3.74 0.36
CA GLY A 298 -25.50 -2.83 0.49
C GLY A 298 -25.51 -2.01 1.79
N PRO A 299 -24.67 -0.96 1.86
CA PRO A 299 -24.51 -0.16 3.06
C PRO A 299 -25.75 0.70 3.35
N TYR A 300 -26.13 0.80 4.62
CA TYR A 300 -27.17 1.71 5.09
C TYR A 300 -26.74 2.42 6.37
N LYS A 301 -27.15 3.69 6.51
CA LYS A 301 -26.86 4.51 7.69
C LYS A 301 -27.67 4.00 8.88
N THR A 302 -27.02 3.81 10.03
CA THR A 302 -27.63 3.36 11.29
C THR A 302 -27.80 4.48 12.29
N GLY A 303 -27.06 5.58 12.18
CA GLY A 303 -27.16 6.71 13.09
C GLY A 303 -25.97 7.66 12.97
N THR A 304 -25.62 8.30 14.08
CA THR A 304 -24.43 9.15 14.24
C THR A 304 -23.71 8.78 15.54
N LYS A 305 -22.41 9.05 15.61
CA LYS A 305 -21.58 8.90 16.80
C LYS A 305 -20.68 10.13 16.92
N LEU A 306 -20.58 10.71 18.12
CA LEU A 306 -19.58 11.72 18.40
C LEU A 306 -18.20 11.06 18.44
N VAL A 307 -17.32 11.48 17.53
CA VAL A 307 -15.89 11.17 17.57
C VAL A 307 -15.20 12.37 18.20
N ASP A 308 -14.66 12.20 19.41
CA ASP A 308 -13.98 13.24 20.17
C ASP A 308 -12.54 12.82 20.44
N PRO A 309 -11.55 13.43 19.77
CA PRO A 309 -10.14 13.12 20.02
C PRO A 309 -9.62 13.69 21.35
N HIS A 310 -10.40 14.50 22.08
CA HIS A 310 -9.99 15.13 23.33
C HIS A 310 -8.69 15.96 23.22
N GLY A 311 -8.51 16.62 22.08
CA GLY A 311 -7.32 17.43 21.79
C GLY A 311 -6.12 16.66 21.24
N GLU A 312 -6.20 15.33 21.13
CA GLU A 312 -5.18 14.53 20.43
C GLU A 312 -5.11 14.90 18.94
N VAL A 313 -3.89 14.93 18.40
CA VAL A 313 -3.62 15.35 17.02
C VAL A 313 -2.96 14.21 16.27
N ALA A 314 -3.48 13.90 15.07
CA ALA A 314 -2.99 12.82 14.21
C ALA A 314 -1.70 13.17 13.45
N TRP A 315 -1.24 14.41 13.57
CA TRP A 315 0.01 14.91 13.00
C TRP A 315 1.11 14.93 14.05
N LEU A 316 2.36 14.75 13.62
CA LEU A 316 3.52 14.84 14.52
C LEU A 316 3.59 16.24 15.13
N PRO A 317 4.06 16.37 16.39
CA PRO A 317 4.18 17.66 17.05
C PRO A 317 5.22 18.55 16.36
N ALA A 318 5.12 19.87 16.56
CA ALA A 318 5.97 20.86 15.88
C ALA A 318 7.47 20.71 16.20
N ASP A 319 7.79 20.14 17.37
CA ASP A 319 9.14 19.87 17.86
C ASP A 319 9.57 18.41 17.69
N TYR A 320 8.85 17.62 16.89
CA TYR A 320 9.21 16.23 16.62
C TYR A 320 10.62 16.14 16.01
N ASP A 321 11.44 15.25 16.57
CA ASP A 321 12.79 15.00 16.09
C ASP A 321 12.80 13.89 15.02
N ASP A 322 13.05 14.28 13.77
CA ASP A 322 13.21 13.36 12.65
C ASP A 322 14.51 12.53 12.71
N SER A 323 15.39 12.73 13.71
CA SER A 323 16.64 11.97 13.87
C SER A 323 16.47 10.44 13.95
N ARG A 324 15.27 9.97 14.35
CA ARG A 324 14.90 8.54 14.32
C ARG A 324 15.18 7.89 12.96
N TYR A 325 14.89 8.58 11.87
CA TYR A 325 15.10 8.08 10.50
C TYR A 325 16.07 8.93 9.67
N GLY A 326 16.55 10.05 10.21
CA GLY A 326 17.71 10.78 9.70
C GLY A 326 17.46 11.66 8.47
N TRP A 327 16.21 11.77 8.02
CA TRP A 327 15.82 12.66 6.93
C TRP A 327 15.67 14.11 7.39
N LYS A 328 15.62 15.04 6.43
CA LYS A 328 15.42 16.47 6.68
C LYS A 328 14.21 16.99 5.93
N ARG A 329 13.28 17.60 6.65
CA ARG A 329 12.14 18.30 6.04
C ARG A 329 12.56 19.67 5.54
N ASP A 330 11.96 20.08 4.43
CA ASP A 330 12.05 21.46 4.00
C ASP A 330 11.40 22.39 5.06
N PRO A 331 11.99 23.56 5.37
CA PRO A 331 11.43 24.50 6.34
C PRO A 331 10.00 24.97 6.01
N GLY A 332 9.56 24.86 4.76
CA GLY A 332 8.19 25.14 4.33
C GLY A 332 7.16 24.09 4.74
N TRP A 333 7.58 22.89 5.15
CA TRP A 333 6.72 21.86 5.73
C TRP A 333 6.71 21.98 7.26
N LYS A 334 5.66 22.58 7.81
CA LYS A 334 5.51 22.74 9.25
C LYS A 334 4.91 21.49 9.89
N LEU A 335 5.56 20.90 10.88
CA LEU A 335 4.95 19.89 11.74
C LEU A 335 4.05 20.56 12.79
N GLY A 336 3.17 19.78 13.42
CA GLY A 336 2.15 20.26 14.36
C GLY A 336 0.91 20.88 13.69
N GLU A 337 0.91 20.98 12.36
CA GLU A 337 -0.17 21.58 11.57
C GLU A 337 -0.70 20.57 10.55
N CYS A 338 -2.00 20.64 10.23
CA CYS A 338 -2.57 19.84 9.13
C CYS A 338 -1.92 20.25 7.81
N VAL A 339 -1.35 19.29 7.09
CA VAL A 339 -0.72 19.53 5.79
C VAL A 339 -1.68 20.18 4.79
N TRP A 340 -2.96 19.81 4.83
CA TRP A 340 -3.97 20.33 3.92
C TRP A 340 -4.34 21.79 4.24
N ALA A 341 -4.28 22.19 5.52
CA ALA A 341 -4.40 23.60 5.89
C ALA A 341 -3.22 24.42 5.36
N GLN A 342 -1.99 23.89 5.45
CA GLN A 342 -0.80 24.53 4.86
C GLN A 342 -0.91 24.73 3.35
N HIS A 343 -1.75 23.94 2.67
CA HIS A 343 -2.05 24.06 1.24
C HIS A 343 -3.33 24.85 0.92
N GLY A 344 -3.92 25.51 1.92
CA GLY A 344 -5.09 26.38 1.76
C GLY A 344 -6.38 25.61 1.49
N VAL A 345 -6.46 24.34 1.90
CA VAL A 345 -7.71 23.56 1.82
C VAL A 345 -8.72 24.06 2.84
N TRP A 346 -8.26 24.41 4.04
CA TRP A 346 -9.08 24.89 5.15
C TRP A 346 -8.27 25.78 6.10
N ASP A 347 -8.98 26.54 6.92
CA ASP A 347 -8.43 27.44 7.94
C ASP A 347 -8.58 26.82 9.34
N MET A 348 -7.46 26.64 10.04
CA MET A 348 -7.42 25.98 11.36
C MET A 348 -7.87 26.87 12.52
N GLU A 349 -7.84 28.20 12.38
CA GLU A 349 -8.25 29.11 13.46
C GLU A 349 -9.78 29.24 13.52
N THR A 350 -10.41 29.21 12.35
CA THR A 350 -11.85 29.41 12.17
C THR A 350 -12.61 28.12 11.87
N ASP A 351 -11.91 26.98 11.80
CA ASP A 351 -12.43 25.66 11.39
C ASP A 351 -13.29 25.74 10.11
N THR A 352 -12.82 26.52 9.13
CA THR A 352 -13.57 26.81 7.90
C THR A 352 -12.94 26.12 6.70
N LEU A 353 -13.72 25.31 5.98
CA LEU A 353 -13.30 24.72 4.72
C LEU A 353 -13.26 25.78 3.61
N LEU A 354 -12.08 26.00 3.04
CA LEU A 354 -11.84 27.03 2.01
C LEU A 354 -11.98 26.48 0.59
N ARG A 355 -11.54 25.23 0.37
CA ARG A 355 -11.51 24.59 -0.96
C ARG A 355 -12.00 23.15 -0.89
N LYS A 356 -13.31 22.95 -0.94
CA LYS A 356 -13.93 21.62 -0.89
C LYS A 356 -13.58 20.70 -2.06
N ASP A 357 -13.17 21.25 -3.19
CA ASP A 357 -12.86 20.56 -4.44
C ASP A 357 -11.35 20.57 -4.77
N TYR A 358 -10.50 20.79 -3.76
CA TYR A 358 -9.03 20.93 -3.93
C TYR A 358 -8.40 19.80 -4.75
N PHE A 359 -8.87 18.57 -4.58
CA PHE A 359 -8.34 17.37 -5.25
C PHE A 359 -9.07 17.00 -6.56
N ALA A 360 -10.09 17.76 -6.96
CA ALA A 360 -10.99 17.37 -8.04
C ALA A 360 -10.35 17.46 -9.44
N LYS A 361 -9.34 18.33 -9.59
CA LYS A 361 -8.70 18.65 -10.87
C LYS A 361 -7.20 18.66 -10.73
N ASN A 362 -6.51 18.26 -11.79
CA ASN A 362 -5.06 18.41 -11.87
C ASN A 362 -4.75 19.92 -11.90
N PRO A 363 -3.93 20.43 -10.96
CA PRO A 363 -3.72 21.87 -10.81
C PRO A 363 -2.94 22.49 -11.97
N ASN A 364 -2.14 21.70 -12.68
CA ASN A 364 -1.30 22.17 -13.79
C ASN A 364 -2.05 22.21 -15.12
N THR A 365 -3.04 21.34 -15.31
CA THR A 365 -3.78 21.19 -16.58
C THR A 365 -5.25 21.59 -16.50
N GLY A 366 -5.81 21.72 -15.30
CA GLY A 366 -7.23 21.98 -15.07
C GLY A 366 -8.17 20.81 -15.41
N LYS A 367 -7.64 19.66 -15.85
CA LYS A 367 -8.43 18.46 -16.18
C LYS A 367 -9.06 17.86 -14.92
N VAL A 368 -10.32 17.47 -15.02
CA VAL A 368 -11.02 16.72 -13.95
C VAL A 368 -10.36 15.36 -13.79
N ILE A 369 -10.11 14.96 -12.55
CA ILE A 369 -9.54 13.66 -12.22
C ILE A 369 -10.68 12.72 -11.83
N ASP A 370 -11.20 11.99 -12.80
CA ASP A 370 -12.00 10.80 -12.56
C ASP A 370 -11.08 9.56 -12.46
N TYR A 371 -11.67 8.37 -12.34
CA TYR A 371 -10.89 7.14 -12.25
C TYR A 371 -10.06 6.84 -13.50
N PRO A 372 -10.60 6.89 -14.73
CA PRO A 372 -9.79 6.76 -15.93
C PRO A 372 -8.65 7.77 -15.99
N GLN A 373 -8.88 9.04 -15.65
CA GLN A 373 -7.83 10.05 -15.65
C GLN A 373 -6.73 9.73 -14.62
N PHE A 374 -7.10 9.30 -13.40
CA PHE A 374 -6.11 8.89 -12.40
C PHE A 374 -5.27 7.71 -12.89
N THR A 375 -5.93 6.66 -13.39
CA THR A 375 -5.29 5.44 -13.87
C THR A 375 -4.35 5.73 -15.04
N ASN A 376 -4.77 6.55 -16.00
CA ASN A 376 -3.96 6.89 -17.19
C ASN A 376 -2.87 7.96 -16.95
N THR A 377 -2.80 8.57 -15.76
CA THR A 377 -1.76 9.57 -15.43
C THR A 377 -0.94 9.14 -14.22
N TYR A 378 -1.40 9.46 -13.01
CA TYR A 378 -0.64 9.24 -11.78
C TYR A 378 -0.22 7.77 -11.57
N PHE A 379 -1.12 6.82 -11.85
CA PHE A 379 -0.78 5.39 -11.77
C PHE A 379 0.20 4.99 -12.88
N MET A 380 -0.02 5.40 -14.13
CA MET A 380 0.89 5.07 -15.23
C MET A 380 2.30 5.67 -15.04
N ASP A 381 2.42 6.84 -14.42
CA ASP A 381 3.72 7.43 -14.08
C ASP A 381 4.48 6.57 -13.05
N PHE A 382 3.79 6.06 -12.04
CA PHE A 382 4.33 5.08 -11.10
C PHE A 382 4.70 3.77 -11.81
N TRP A 383 3.78 3.22 -12.62
CA TRP A 383 3.97 1.97 -13.37
C TRP A 383 5.23 2.00 -14.23
N ARG A 384 5.42 3.06 -15.02
CA ARG A 384 6.58 3.22 -15.91
C ARG A 384 7.90 3.22 -15.16
N LYS A 385 7.95 3.88 -13.99
CA LYS A 385 9.14 3.87 -13.14
C LYS A 385 9.39 2.46 -12.58
N TYR A 386 8.35 1.80 -12.09
CA TYR A 386 8.47 0.46 -11.49
C TYR A 386 8.90 -0.61 -12.50
N VAL A 387 8.31 -0.61 -13.71
CA VAL A 387 8.71 -1.51 -14.81
C VAL A 387 10.19 -1.36 -15.13
N LYS A 388 10.72 -0.12 -15.16
CA LYS A 388 12.14 0.13 -15.40
C LYS A 388 13.03 -0.48 -14.33
N ILE A 389 12.60 -0.45 -13.06
CA ILE A 389 13.35 -1.04 -11.95
C ILE A 389 13.40 -2.56 -12.07
N CYS A 390 12.25 -3.22 -12.28
CA CYS A 390 12.21 -4.68 -12.43
C CYS A 390 13.04 -5.14 -13.64
N ARG A 391 12.84 -4.52 -14.81
CA ARG A 391 13.52 -4.90 -16.07
C ARG A 391 14.99 -4.48 -16.14
N ALA A 392 15.47 -3.61 -15.25
CA ALA A 392 16.90 -3.34 -15.13
C ALA A 392 17.67 -4.59 -14.67
N VAL A 393 17.00 -5.49 -13.95
CA VAL A 393 17.57 -6.73 -13.39
C VAL A 393 17.02 -7.95 -14.13
N HIS A 394 15.72 -8.21 -14.04
CA HIS A 394 15.05 -9.36 -14.69
C HIS A 394 14.50 -8.93 -16.06
N LYS A 395 15.39 -8.86 -17.06
CA LYS A 395 15.12 -8.23 -18.37
C LYS A 395 13.84 -8.70 -19.07
N ASP A 396 13.57 -10.00 -19.06
CA ASP A 396 12.47 -10.63 -19.80
C ASP A 396 11.22 -10.86 -18.95
N CYS A 397 11.19 -10.34 -17.71
CA CYS A 397 10.12 -10.59 -16.76
C CYS A 397 8.73 -10.21 -17.31
N ILE A 398 7.73 -11.01 -16.95
CA ILE A 398 6.33 -10.65 -17.15
C ILE A 398 5.98 -9.59 -16.11
N MET A 399 5.52 -8.43 -16.57
CA MET A 399 5.01 -7.37 -15.69
C MET A 399 3.49 -7.52 -15.60
N LEU A 400 2.99 -7.86 -14.41
CA LEU A 400 1.56 -7.93 -14.12
C LEU A 400 1.10 -6.57 -13.62
N MET A 401 0.18 -5.96 -14.35
CA MET A 401 -0.37 -4.65 -13.99
C MET A 401 -1.60 -4.80 -13.11
N GLN A 402 -1.44 -4.50 -11.83
CA GLN A 402 -2.57 -4.34 -10.91
C GLN A 402 -2.87 -2.86 -10.75
N PHE A 403 -3.79 -2.37 -11.58
CA PHE A 403 -4.34 -1.02 -11.49
C PHE A 403 -5.41 -0.96 -10.37
N PRO A 404 -5.93 0.24 -10.01
CA PRO A 404 -6.92 0.38 -8.95
C PRO A 404 -8.12 -0.56 -9.11
N THR A 405 -8.59 -1.13 -8.01
CA THR A 405 -9.67 -2.12 -8.04
C THR A 405 -10.99 -1.53 -8.48
N LEU A 406 -11.80 -2.34 -9.16
CA LEU A 406 -13.13 -1.97 -9.68
C LEU A 406 -13.11 -0.83 -10.70
N GLU A 407 -11.95 -0.53 -11.29
CA GLU A 407 -11.79 0.48 -12.32
C GLU A 407 -11.54 -0.11 -13.71
N LEU A 408 -11.53 0.76 -14.73
CA LEU A 408 -11.07 0.39 -16.06
C LEU A 408 -9.54 0.29 -16.08
N PRO A 409 -8.97 -0.69 -16.82
CA PRO A 409 -7.52 -0.74 -17.05
C PRO A 409 -7.05 0.53 -17.79
N PRO A 410 -5.78 0.92 -17.66
CA PRO A 410 -5.22 2.02 -18.44
C PRO A 410 -5.26 1.72 -19.94
N GLU A 411 -5.39 2.78 -20.72
CA GLU A 411 -5.40 2.76 -22.18
C GLU A 411 -3.96 2.71 -22.72
N ILE A 412 -3.35 1.50 -22.69
CA ILE A 412 -1.96 1.30 -23.13
C ILE A 412 -1.83 0.77 -24.57
N LYS A 413 -2.92 0.32 -25.19
CA LYS A 413 -2.88 -0.25 -26.54
C LYS A 413 -2.43 0.79 -27.55
N GLY A 414 -1.41 0.48 -28.35
CA GLY A 414 -0.81 1.37 -29.33
C GLY A 414 0.10 2.45 -28.75
N THR A 415 0.43 2.40 -27.46
CA THR A 415 1.38 3.32 -26.81
C THR A 415 2.74 2.65 -26.58
N GLU A 416 3.72 3.39 -26.09
CA GLU A 416 5.02 2.84 -25.68
C GLU A 416 4.93 1.88 -24.47
N ASP A 417 3.80 1.87 -23.76
CA ASP A 417 3.55 1.00 -22.61
C ASP A 417 2.95 -0.35 -23.02
N GLU A 418 2.54 -0.54 -24.28
CA GLU A 418 2.08 -1.83 -24.79
C GLU A 418 3.24 -2.84 -24.80
N ASP A 419 3.05 -4.01 -24.18
CA ASP A 419 4.02 -5.10 -24.34
C ASP A 419 3.93 -5.58 -25.80
N PRO A 420 5.02 -5.53 -26.58
CA PRO A 420 4.98 -5.83 -28.01
C PRO A 420 4.81 -7.32 -28.32
N ARG A 421 4.72 -8.19 -27.31
CA ARG A 421 4.71 -9.65 -27.41
C ARG A 421 3.31 -10.26 -27.38
#